data_AF-A0A7V1V3K1-F1
#
_entry.id   AF-A0A7V1V3K1-F1
#
_cell.length_a   1.000
_cell.length_b   1.000
_cell.length_c   1.000
_cell.angle_alpha   90.00
_cell.angle_beta   90.00
_cell.angle_gamma   90.00
#
_symmetry.space_group_name_H-M   'P 1'
#
loop_
_entity.id
_entity.type
_entity.pdbx_description
1 polymer ?
#
loop_
_entity_poly.entity_id
_entity_poly.type
_entity_poly.pdbx_seq_one_letter_code
_entity_poly.pdbx_strand_id
1 'polypeptide(L)'
;MRVRLSVVVLAGLVLGFGVTSGVLLGADLARALACTSNPGQQGTGGDDNYTDPVDKATTIDMLAGDDDAEMGNCNDTVYGGGGFDELHGAAGVDNVLGQGDNDRPSSCDPNNNCGGLHGGSGNDTIRGGAGLDDLEDIQAGSDTDNLYGEGENDVLSSTDGDGNDRLDGGAGTDNCQGDTSPADTKVNCP
;
A
#
# COMPACT_ATOMS: atom_id res chain seq x y z
N MET A 1 48.46 -43.02 31.12
CA MET A 1 47.37 -44.02 31.17
C MET A 1 46.11 -43.30 31.63
N ARG A 2 45.19 -42.96 30.72
CA ARG A 2 43.97 -42.19 31.04
C ARG A 2 42.74 -43.05 30.71
N VAL A 3 41.83 -43.11 31.68
CA VAL A 3 40.64 -43.96 31.78
C VAL A 3 39.61 -43.57 30.69
N ARG A 4 39.02 -44.56 30.02
CA ARG A 4 37.92 -44.36 29.05
C ARG A 4 36.59 -44.33 29.81
N LEU A 5 35.82 -43.26 29.62
CA LEU A 5 34.43 -43.14 30.10
C LEU A 5 33.50 -43.68 29.01
N SER A 6 32.79 -44.77 29.29
CA SER A 6 31.82 -45.36 28.37
C SER A 6 30.44 -44.74 28.61
N VAL A 7 29.90 -44.05 27.60
CA VAL A 7 28.50 -43.62 27.59
C VAL A 7 27.68 -44.70 26.88
N VAL A 8 26.74 -45.30 27.61
CA VAL A 8 25.77 -46.26 27.09
C VAL A 8 24.60 -45.45 26.51
N VAL A 9 24.40 -45.51 25.19
CA VAL A 9 23.19 -44.99 24.55
C VAL A 9 22.16 -46.12 24.53
N LEU A 10 21.07 -45.94 25.28
CA LEU A 10 19.95 -46.87 25.33
C LEU A 10 19.10 -46.68 24.07
N ALA A 11 18.94 -47.76 23.30
CA ALA A 11 18.07 -47.80 22.13
C ALA A 11 16.60 -47.70 22.56
N GLY A 12 15.99 -46.54 22.32
CA GLY A 12 14.55 -46.32 22.38
C GLY A 12 13.95 -46.38 20.97
N LEU A 13 13.26 -47.49 20.70
CA LEU A 13 12.46 -47.79 19.53
C LEU A 13 11.47 -46.66 19.19
N VAL A 14 11.69 -45.95 18.07
CA VAL A 14 10.65 -45.15 17.41
C VAL A 14 10.08 -46.02 16.28
N LEU A 15 8.89 -46.57 16.51
CA LEU A 15 8.11 -47.27 15.49
C LEU A 15 7.71 -46.27 14.40
N GLY A 16 8.07 -46.60 13.17
CA GLY A 16 7.85 -45.76 12.01
C GLY A 16 6.38 -45.52 11.71
N PHE A 17 6.06 -44.25 11.47
CA PHE A 17 5.07 -43.87 10.46
C PHE A 17 5.85 -43.18 9.33
N GLY A 18 6.10 -43.94 8.27
CA GLY A 18 6.58 -43.38 7.02
C GLY A 18 5.44 -42.62 6.36
N VAL A 19 5.47 -41.30 6.42
CA VAL A 19 4.73 -40.50 5.45
C VAL A 19 5.44 -40.62 4.11
N THR A 20 4.95 -41.52 3.27
CA THR A 20 5.19 -41.44 1.83
C THR A 20 4.42 -40.23 1.32
N SER A 21 5.05 -39.07 1.32
CA SER A 21 4.54 -37.92 0.58
C SER A 21 5.72 -37.08 0.14
N GLY A 22 6.44 -37.62 -0.85
CA GLY A 22 6.94 -36.77 -1.92
C GLY A 22 5.74 -36.22 -2.68
N VAL A 23 5.02 -35.28 -2.07
CA VAL A 23 4.22 -34.32 -2.81
C VAL A 23 5.07 -33.07 -2.82
N LEU A 24 5.53 -32.73 -4.01
CA LEU A 24 6.14 -31.45 -4.35
C LEU A 24 5.17 -30.33 -3.94
N LEU A 25 5.22 -29.88 -2.68
CA LEU A 25 4.54 -28.66 -2.22
C LEU A 25 5.48 -27.45 -2.27
N GLY A 26 6.61 -27.56 -2.99
CA GLY A 26 7.60 -26.49 -3.09
C GLY A 26 7.15 -25.27 -3.89
N ALA A 27 6.07 -25.39 -4.69
CA ALA A 27 5.49 -24.28 -5.43
C ALA A 27 4.15 -23.79 -4.82
N ASP A 28 3.36 -24.69 -4.22
CA ASP A 28 2.06 -24.31 -3.64
C ASP A 28 2.16 -23.71 -2.23
N LEU A 29 3.18 -24.05 -1.40
CA LEU A 29 3.42 -23.30 -0.15
C LEU A 29 4.08 -21.93 -0.40
N ALA A 30 4.86 -21.78 -1.48
CA ALA A 30 5.48 -20.51 -1.83
C ALA A 30 4.44 -19.49 -2.32
N ARG A 31 3.38 -19.96 -3.01
CA ARG A 31 2.26 -19.11 -3.44
C ARG A 31 1.19 -18.92 -2.35
N ALA A 32 1.06 -19.85 -1.41
CA ALA A 32 0.19 -19.70 -0.23
C ALA A 32 0.79 -18.79 0.87
N LEU A 33 2.02 -18.29 0.68
CA LEU A 33 2.66 -17.28 1.53
C LEU A 33 2.57 -15.86 0.93
N ALA A 34 1.98 -15.71 -0.25
CA ALA A 34 1.71 -14.40 -0.86
C ALA A 34 0.63 -13.69 -0.04
N CYS A 35 0.88 -12.43 0.31
CA CYS A 35 0.03 -11.62 1.20
C CYS A 35 -0.16 -12.15 2.63
N THR A 36 0.87 -12.78 3.20
CA THR A 36 0.96 -12.88 4.67
C THR A 36 1.35 -11.52 5.26
N SER A 37 0.91 -11.20 6.49
CA SER A 37 1.23 -9.92 7.12
C SER A 37 2.73 -9.73 7.32
N ASN A 38 3.26 -8.60 6.89
CA ASN A 38 4.55 -8.07 7.29
C ASN A 38 4.38 -7.27 8.60
N PRO A 39 5.24 -7.46 9.63
CA PRO A 39 5.21 -6.60 10.80
C PRO A 39 5.35 -5.12 10.40
N GLY A 40 4.66 -4.24 11.11
CA GLY A 40 4.68 -2.80 10.84
C GLY A 40 6.11 -2.27 10.67
N GLN A 41 6.37 -1.64 9.53
CA GLN A 41 7.60 -0.94 9.22
C GLN A 41 7.46 0.52 9.64
N GLN A 42 8.58 1.19 9.86
CA GLN A 42 8.59 2.60 10.21
C GLN A 42 9.79 3.26 9.53
N GLY A 43 9.55 4.41 8.91
CA GLY A 43 10.57 5.32 8.39
C GLY A 43 11.31 6.05 9.51
N THR A 44 11.92 7.16 9.14
CA THR A 44 12.67 8.07 9.98
C THR A 44 11.98 9.44 10.00
N GLY A 45 12.58 10.44 10.63
CA GLY A 45 12.01 11.80 10.64
C GLY A 45 12.54 12.69 9.52
N GLY A 46 13.02 12.12 8.43
CA GLY A 46 13.39 12.85 7.23
C GLY A 46 13.25 11.94 6.01
N ASP A 47 13.46 12.50 4.83
CA ASP A 47 13.14 11.91 3.52
C ASP A 47 13.60 10.45 3.38
N ASP A 48 12.64 9.55 3.29
CA ASP A 48 12.80 8.11 3.15
C ASP A 48 12.37 7.62 1.77
N ASN A 49 13.01 6.53 1.33
CA ASN A 49 12.60 5.80 0.13
C ASN A 49 12.35 4.35 0.51
N TYR A 50 11.10 3.90 0.35
CA TYR A 50 10.64 2.57 0.67
C TYR A 50 10.12 1.86 -0.58
N THR A 51 10.55 0.61 -0.78
CA THR A 51 9.98 -0.29 -1.78
C THR A 51 9.70 -1.62 -1.10
N ASP A 52 8.48 -2.16 -1.17
CA ASP A 52 8.15 -3.44 -0.55
C ASP A 52 8.98 -4.58 -1.17
N PRO A 53 9.88 -5.22 -0.40
CA PRO A 53 10.81 -6.20 -0.96
C PRO A 53 10.24 -7.63 -1.02
N VAL A 54 9.04 -7.89 -0.49
CA VAL A 54 8.55 -9.25 -0.22
C VAL A 54 7.12 -9.52 -0.65
N ASP A 55 6.42 -8.57 -1.29
CA ASP A 55 5.02 -8.70 -1.73
C ASP A 55 4.15 -9.28 -0.61
N LYS A 56 4.19 -8.63 0.55
CA LYS A 56 3.41 -8.98 1.73
C LYS A 56 2.48 -7.84 2.05
N ALA A 57 1.36 -8.18 2.71
CA ALA A 57 0.48 -7.17 3.29
C ALA A 57 1.26 -6.40 4.37
N THR A 58 1.69 -5.19 4.04
CA THR A 58 2.60 -4.35 4.80
C THR A 58 1.85 -3.15 5.35
N THR A 59 2.13 -2.83 6.61
CA THR A 59 1.80 -1.53 7.17
C THR A 59 3.09 -0.76 7.38
N ILE A 60 3.19 0.47 6.90
CA ILE A 60 4.34 1.33 7.10
C ILE A 60 3.92 2.75 7.49
N ASP A 61 4.65 3.32 8.45
CA ASP A 61 4.54 4.71 8.89
C ASP A 61 5.84 5.45 8.55
N MET A 62 5.80 6.32 7.53
CA MET A 62 6.98 7.04 7.02
C MET A 62 7.37 8.22 7.93
N LEU A 63 6.44 8.68 8.79
CA LEU A 63 6.58 9.70 9.81
C LEU A 63 6.65 11.15 9.29
N ALA A 64 7.84 11.65 8.98
CA ALA A 64 8.01 13.04 8.58
C ALA A 64 9.20 13.12 7.64
N GLY A 65 9.15 14.02 6.67
CA GLY A 65 10.08 14.02 5.54
C GLY A 65 9.29 14.09 4.24
N ASP A 66 9.97 14.37 3.14
CA ASP A 66 9.36 14.20 1.81
C ASP A 66 9.63 12.75 1.38
N ASP A 67 8.66 11.86 1.59
CA ASP A 67 8.85 10.42 1.51
C ASP A 67 8.39 9.82 0.18
N ASP A 68 9.06 8.76 -0.29
CA ASP A 68 8.71 7.99 -1.49
C ASP A 68 8.46 6.54 -1.09
N ALA A 69 7.27 6.02 -1.35
CA ALA A 69 6.89 4.68 -0.95
C ALA A 69 6.16 3.90 -2.06
N GLU A 70 6.77 2.80 -2.53
CA GLU A 70 6.18 1.86 -3.49
C GLU A 70 5.83 0.54 -2.79
N MET A 71 4.54 0.23 -2.72
CA MET A 71 4.01 -0.98 -2.09
C MET A 71 3.97 -2.18 -3.04
N GLY A 72 3.54 -3.34 -2.53
CA GLY A 72 3.56 -4.60 -3.25
C GLY A 72 2.22 -4.97 -3.85
N ASN A 73 2.09 -6.22 -4.30
CA ASN A 73 0.84 -6.73 -4.88
C ASN A 73 -0.19 -7.23 -3.84
N CYS A 74 -0.15 -6.68 -2.63
CA CYS A 74 -0.97 -7.12 -1.51
C CYS A 74 -1.69 -5.95 -0.88
N ASN A 75 -2.68 -6.25 -0.04
CA ASN A 75 -3.40 -5.22 0.69
C ASN A 75 -2.47 -4.54 1.70
N ASP A 76 -2.04 -3.35 1.35
CA ASP A 76 -1.05 -2.58 2.05
C ASP A 76 -1.69 -1.37 2.77
N THR A 77 -0.95 -0.81 3.71
CA THR A 77 -1.34 0.41 4.42
C THR A 77 -0.11 1.27 4.58
N VAL A 78 -0.12 2.42 3.92
CA VAL A 78 0.98 3.37 3.96
C VAL A 78 0.48 4.68 4.58
N TYR A 79 1.24 5.17 5.55
CA TYR A 79 1.06 6.47 6.15
C TYR A 79 2.28 7.32 5.76
N GLY A 80 2.09 8.39 5.00
CA GLY A 80 3.15 9.33 4.62
C GLY A 80 3.62 10.14 5.83
N GLY A 81 2.66 10.76 6.51
CA GLY A 81 2.91 11.41 7.79
C GLY A 81 2.99 12.91 7.64
N GLY A 82 4.17 13.50 7.48
CA GLY A 82 4.28 14.95 7.38
C GLY A 82 5.38 15.37 6.44
N GLY A 83 5.03 16.05 5.36
CA GLY A 83 5.93 16.50 4.32
C GLY A 83 5.24 16.43 2.97
N PHE A 84 6.01 16.39 1.89
CA PHE A 84 5.48 16.17 0.55
C PHE A 84 5.72 14.71 0.16
N ASP A 85 4.71 13.85 0.33
CA ASP A 85 4.88 12.41 0.12
C ASP A 85 4.43 11.95 -1.28
N GLU A 86 5.10 10.93 -1.81
CA GLU A 86 4.73 10.20 -3.02
C GLU A 86 4.50 8.73 -2.66
N LEU A 87 3.24 8.31 -2.61
CA LEU A 87 2.85 7.00 -2.07
C LEU A 87 2.08 6.20 -3.12
N HIS A 88 2.50 4.96 -3.37
CA HIS A 88 1.92 4.06 -4.35
C HIS A 88 1.50 2.73 -3.71
N GLY A 89 0.20 2.43 -3.67
CA GLY A 89 -0.37 1.17 -3.17
C GLY A 89 -0.13 -0.05 -4.08
N ALA A 90 0.05 0.20 -5.37
CA ALA A 90 0.34 -0.79 -6.42
C ALA A 90 -0.82 -1.72 -6.77
N ALA A 91 -0.92 -2.94 -6.23
CA ALA A 91 -2.02 -3.83 -6.56
C ALA A 91 -2.55 -4.46 -5.28
N GLY A 92 -3.85 -4.40 -5.05
CA GLY A 92 -4.33 -4.80 -3.74
C GLY A 92 -5.68 -4.22 -3.42
N VAL A 93 -5.92 -4.09 -2.13
CA VAL A 93 -6.96 -3.23 -1.59
C VAL A 93 -6.23 -2.44 -0.54
N ASP A 94 -5.78 -1.28 -0.97
CA ASP A 94 -4.74 -0.53 -0.32
C ASP A 94 -5.34 0.66 0.43
N ASN A 95 -4.69 1.00 1.54
CA ASN A 95 -5.02 2.20 2.29
C ASN A 95 -3.83 3.14 2.20
N VAL A 96 -3.95 4.18 1.38
CA VAL A 96 -2.93 5.19 1.15
C VAL A 96 -3.35 6.46 1.86
N LEU A 97 -2.58 6.88 2.87
CA LEU A 97 -2.87 8.07 3.66
C LEU A 97 -1.66 9.00 3.64
N GLY A 98 -1.77 10.15 2.98
CA GLY A 98 -0.73 11.19 2.99
C GLY A 98 -0.56 11.84 4.37
N GLN A 99 -1.69 12.15 5.00
CA GLN A 99 -1.83 12.75 6.33
C GLN A 99 -1.60 14.27 6.38
N GLY A 100 -0.39 14.72 6.70
CA GLY A 100 -0.14 16.10 7.07
C GLY A 100 0.69 16.82 6.03
N ASP A 101 0.43 18.13 5.90
CA ASP A 101 1.05 18.99 4.89
C ASP A 101 0.55 18.63 3.47
N ASN A 102 1.04 19.36 2.48
CA ASN A 102 0.58 19.20 1.11
C ASN A 102 1.31 18.00 0.51
N ASP A 103 0.60 16.98 0.03
CA ASP A 103 1.23 15.90 -0.74
C ASP A 103 1.43 16.27 -2.22
N ARG A 104 1.14 17.53 -2.56
CA ARG A 104 1.42 18.15 -3.85
C ARG A 104 2.58 19.15 -3.76
N PRO A 105 3.72 18.91 -4.43
CA PRO A 105 4.86 19.83 -4.42
C PRO A 105 4.48 21.21 -4.96
N SER A 106 4.82 22.28 -4.22
CA SER A 106 4.49 23.67 -4.60
C SER A 106 5.09 24.15 -5.94
N SER A 107 6.09 23.44 -6.47
CA SER A 107 6.71 23.68 -7.79
C SER A 107 6.12 22.83 -8.92
N CYS A 108 5.17 21.95 -8.62
CA CYS A 108 4.57 21.06 -9.59
C CYS A 108 3.56 21.80 -10.48
N ASP A 109 3.73 21.66 -11.80
CA ASP A 109 2.72 22.04 -12.79
C ASP A 109 1.59 21.00 -12.72
N PRO A 110 0.31 21.39 -12.60
CA PRO A 110 -0.82 20.45 -12.60
C PRO A 110 -0.94 19.57 -13.86
N ASN A 111 -0.08 19.74 -14.87
CA ASN A 111 -0.01 18.88 -16.05
C ASN A 111 1.19 17.92 -16.04
N ASN A 112 1.94 17.83 -14.94
CA ASN A 112 3.11 16.99 -14.81
C ASN A 112 2.91 16.11 -13.58
N ASN A 113 3.14 14.80 -13.72
CA ASN A 113 3.06 13.85 -12.61
C ASN A 113 4.18 14.20 -11.61
N CYS A 114 3.87 14.92 -10.53
CA CYS A 114 4.82 15.21 -9.48
C CYS A 114 4.16 15.15 -8.11
N GLY A 115 4.53 14.14 -7.32
CA GLY A 115 4.06 13.92 -5.95
C GLY A 115 2.56 13.67 -5.90
N GLY A 116 2.16 12.55 -5.30
CA GLY A 116 0.77 12.18 -5.26
C GLY A 116 0.53 10.88 -4.52
N LEU A 117 -0.73 10.69 -4.17
CA LEU A 117 -1.21 9.50 -3.50
C LEU A 117 -1.92 8.63 -4.52
N HIS A 118 -1.42 7.42 -4.70
CA HIS A 118 -1.87 6.49 -5.73
C HIS A 118 -2.34 5.17 -5.11
N GLY A 119 -3.60 4.80 -5.38
CA GLY A 119 -4.19 3.52 -4.97
C GLY A 119 -3.55 2.38 -5.76
N GLY A 120 -3.70 2.43 -7.08
CA GLY A 120 -3.15 1.43 -7.98
C GLY A 120 -4.27 0.58 -8.56
N SER A 121 -4.12 -0.74 -8.54
CA SER A 121 -5.17 -1.62 -9.04
C SER A 121 -5.88 -2.32 -7.89
N GLY A 122 -7.18 -2.52 -8.04
CA GLY A 122 -8.05 -3.03 -7.00
C GLY A 122 -8.82 -1.92 -6.29
N ASN A 123 -9.65 -2.27 -5.29
CA ASN A 123 -10.56 -1.29 -4.69
C ASN A 123 -9.87 -0.56 -3.54
N ASP A 124 -9.36 0.61 -3.79
CA ASP A 124 -8.46 1.32 -2.91
C ASP A 124 -9.16 2.42 -2.10
N THR A 125 -8.51 2.84 -1.02
CA THR A 125 -8.90 4.01 -0.24
C THR A 125 -7.71 4.95 -0.11
N ILE A 126 -7.87 6.14 -0.68
CA ILE A 126 -6.85 7.18 -0.69
C ILE A 126 -7.36 8.37 0.12
N ARG A 127 -6.54 8.86 1.06
CA ARG A 127 -6.83 10.05 1.87
C ARG A 127 -5.65 11.01 1.80
N GLY A 128 -5.91 12.22 1.32
CA GLY A 128 -4.97 13.35 1.32
C GLY A 128 -4.66 13.76 2.75
N GLY A 129 -5.63 14.41 3.37
CA GLY A 129 -5.55 14.76 4.78
C GLY A 129 -5.57 16.27 4.93
N ALA A 130 -4.51 16.85 5.48
CA ALA A 130 -4.44 18.28 5.72
C ALA A 130 -3.42 18.93 4.79
N GLY A 131 -3.86 19.53 3.70
CA GLY A 131 -2.96 20.20 2.77
C GLY A 131 -3.55 20.22 1.36
N LEU A 132 -2.84 20.82 0.43
CA LEU A 132 -3.18 20.71 -0.98
C LEU A 132 -2.66 19.38 -1.51
N ASP A 133 -3.58 18.45 -1.80
CA ASP A 133 -3.21 17.08 -2.13
C ASP A 133 -3.53 16.73 -3.59
N ASP A 134 -2.73 15.83 -4.17
CA ASP A 134 -2.95 15.23 -5.49
C ASP A 134 -3.22 13.73 -5.30
N LEU A 135 -4.47 13.32 -5.49
CA LEU A 135 -4.93 11.95 -5.33
C LEU A 135 -5.26 11.40 -6.70
N GLU A 136 -4.52 10.40 -7.14
CA GLU A 136 -4.65 9.85 -8.48
C GLU A 136 -4.79 8.33 -8.44
N ASP A 137 -5.96 7.86 -8.88
CA ASP A 137 -6.16 6.50 -9.32
C ASP A 137 -6.35 6.46 -10.84
N ILE A 138 -5.32 5.98 -11.53
CA ILE A 138 -5.21 6.04 -12.99
C ILE A 138 -4.86 4.68 -13.62
N GLN A 139 -4.74 3.62 -12.82
CA GLN A 139 -4.42 2.30 -13.36
C GLN A 139 -5.67 1.66 -13.95
N ALA A 140 -5.57 1.21 -15.20
CA ALA A 140 -6.74 0.70 -15.92
C ALA A 140 -7.46 -0.45 -15.17
N GLY A 141 -8.70 -0.22 -14.75
CA GLY A 141 -9.48 -1.08 -13.87
C GLY A 141 -10.99 -1.04 -14.10
N SER A 142 -11.72 -1.81 -13.31
CA SER A 142 -13.17 -1.65 -13.12
C SER A 142 -13.46 -1.68 -11.64
N ASP A 143 -12.52 -1.14 -10.87
CA ASP A 143 -12.47 -1.24 -9.45
C ASP A 143 -13.37 -0.15 -8.86
N THR A 144 -13.32 0.07 -7.57
CA THR A 144 -14.27 0.94 -6.89
C THR A 144 -13.52 1.64 -5.79
N ASP A 145 -13.07 2.83 -6.13
CA ASP A 145 -12.08 3.54 -5.35
C ASP A 145 -12.71 4.65 -4.55
N ASN A 146 -12.11 4.93 -3.39
CA ASN A 146 -12.58 6.00 -2.51
C ASN A 146 -11.46 6.99 -2.28
N LEU A 147 -11.57 8.14 -2.92
CA LEU A 147 -10.64 9.25 -2.82
C LEU A 147 -11.24 10.34 -1.94
N TYR A 148 -10.51 10.73 -0.89
CA TYR A 148 -10.89 11.79 0.03
C TYR A 148 -9.78 12.85 0.10
N GLY A 149 -10.03 14.05 -0.42
CA GLY A 149 -9.09 15.18 -0.32
C GLY A 149 -8.99 15.70 1.12
N GLU A 150 -10.13 15.72 1.81
CA GLU A 150 -10.29 16.17 3.19
C GLU A 150 -10.22 17.70 3.37
N GLY A 151 -9.05 18.34 3.43
CA GLY A 151 -8.96 19.77 3.74
C GLY A 151 -8.04 20.55 2.83
N GLU A 152 -8.44 21.77 2.46
CA GLU A 152 -7.82 22.64 1.45
C GLU A 152 -8.31 22.35 0.02
N ASN A 153 -7.60 22.80 -1.02
CA ASN A 153 -8.04 22.71 -2.41
C ASN A 153 -7.32 21.56 -3.12
N ASP A 154 -8.03 20.46 -3.33
CA ASP A 154 -7.42 19.22 -3.76
C ASP A 154 -7.65 18.91 -5.24
N VAL A 155 -6.81 18.04 -5.79
CA VAL A 155 -7.00 17.42 -7.10
C VAL A 155 -7.26 15.94 -6.87
N LEU A 156 -8.42 15.46 -7.30
CA LEU A 156 -8.80 14.04 -7.19
C LEU A 156 -9.08 13.52 -8.60
N SER A 157 -8.46 12.42 -8.98
CA SER A 157 -8.69 11.76 -10.26
C SER A 157 -8.90 10.26 -10.07
N SER A 158 -10.07 9.73 -10.42
CA SER A 158 -10.30 8.28 -10.58
C SER A 158 -10.61 7.97 -12.04
N THR A 159 -9.61 8.11 -12.90
CA THR A 159 -9.78 7.84 -14.35
C THR A 159 -9.27 6.46 -14.70
N ASP A 160 -9.61 5.49 -13.85
CA ASP A 160 -9.10 4.12 -13.87
C ASP A 160 -9.93 3.24 -14.83
N GLY A 161 -11.22 3.50 -15.10
CA GLY A 161 -11.90 2.79 -16.20
C GLY A 161 -13.42 2.89 -16.28
N ASP A 162 -14.09 1.81 -15.88
CA ASP A 162 -15.56 1.70 -15.80
C ASP A 162 -15.98 1.44 -14.32
N GLY A 163 -15.15 1.88 -13.38
CA GLY A 163 -15.34 1.71 -11.95
C GLY A 163 -16.59 2.42 -11.44
N ASN A 164 -16.90 2.27 -10.15
CA ASN A 164 -17.97 3.05 -9.51
C ASN A 164 -17.37 3.84 -8.37
N ASP A 165 -16.70 4.93 -8.69
CA ASP A 165 -15.82 5.56 -7.73
C ASP A 165 -16.53 6.57 -6.85
N ARG A 166 -15.90 6.85 -5.71
CA ARG A 166 -16.29 7.94 -4.83
C ARG A 166 -15.15 8.92 -4.69
N LEU A 167 -15.39 10.15 -5.12
CA LEU A 167 -14.50 11.28 -4.90
C LEU A 167 -15.19 12.25 -3.93
N ASP A 168 -14.54 12.55 -2.82
CA ASP A 168 -14.99 13.54 -1.84
C ASP A 168 -13.89 14.56 -1.60
N GLY A 169 -14.01 15.73 -2.24
CA GLY A 169 -13.03 16.81 -2.10
C GLY A 169 -12.96 17.39 -0.68
N GLY A 170 -13.98 17.16 0.16
CA GLY A 170 -13.97 17.69 1.51
C GLY A 170 -14.11 19.22 1.56
N ALA A 171 -13.18 19.91 2.21
CA ALA A 171 -13.27 21.32 2.54
C ALA A 171 -12.32 22.20 1.70
N GLY A 172 -12.81 22.69 0.57
CA GLY A 172 -12.13 23.75 -0.17
C GLY A 172 -12.77 23.98 -1.52
N THR A 173 -11.94 24.24 -2.53
CA THR A 173 -12.33 24.33 -3.94
C THR A 173 -11.59 23.24 -4.69
N ASP A 174 -12.26 22.11 -4.83
CA ASP A 174 -11.63 20.86 -5.26
C ASP A 174 -11.89 20.58 -6.73
N ASN A 175 -10.89 20.01 -7.40
CA ASN A 175 -10.99 19.59 -8.79
C ASN A 175 -11.08 18.06 -8.86
N CYS A 176 -12.28 17.54 -9.09
CA CYS A 176 -12.51 16.10 -9.14
C CYS A 176 -12.83 15.61 -10.55
N GLN A 177 -11.96 14.77 -11.09
CA GLN A 177 -12.15 14.05 -12.33
C GLN A 177 -12.45 12.58 -12.04
N GLY A 178 -13.54 12.08 -12.62
CA GLY A 178 -13.89 10.66 -12.56
C GLY A 178 -13.88 10.15 -14.00
N ASP A 179 -14.08 8.85 -14.17
CA ASP A 179 -14.09 8.24 -15.49
C ASP A 179 -15.42 8.52 -16.23
N THR A 180 -15.78 7.67 -17.21
CA THR A 180 -17.02 7.84 -17.98
C THR A 180 -18.23 7.10 -17.41
N SER A 181 -18.04 6.36 -16.32
CA SER A 181 -19.04 5.64 -15.58
C SER A 181 -20.08 6.61 -15.00
N PRO A 182 -21.37 6.42 -15.30
CA PRO A 182 -22.43 7.27 -14.76
C PRO A 182 -22.72 7.00 -13.28
N ALA A 183 -22.03 6.05 -12.66
CA ALA A 183 -22.24 5.63 -11.27
C ALA A 183 -21.25 6.27 -10.29
N ASP A 184 -20.23 6.95 -10.80
CA ASP A 184 -19.30 7.74 -9.99
C ASP A 184 -20.05 8.78 -9.16
N THR A 185 -19.60 8.91 -7.91
CA THR A 185 -20.14 9.88 -6.97
C THR A 185 -19.08 10.91 -6.62
N LYS A 186 -19.26 12.13 -7.10
CA LYS A 186 -18.44 13.30 -6.71
C LYS A 186 -19.16 14.13 -5.66
N VAL A 187 -18.48 14.41 -4.55
CA VAL A 187 -18.99 15.20 -3.42
C VAL A 187 -17.99 16.29 -3.09
N ASN A 188 -18.47 17.49 -2.81
CA ASN A 188 -17.63 18.67 -2.57
C ASN A 188 -16.68 19.03 -3.73
N CYS A 189 -17.04 18.66 -4.96
CA CYS A 189 -16.28 18.95 -6.18
C CYS A 189 -17.05 19.99 -7.03
N PRO A 190 -16.80 21.31 -6.85
CA PRO A 190 -17.58 22.39 -7.47
C PRO A 190 -17.47 22.54 -9.00
#